data_AF-A0A848ECE4-F1
#
_entry.id   AF-A0A848ECE4-F1
#
_cell.length_a   1.000
_cell.length_b   1.000
_cell.length_c   1.000
_cell.angle_alpha   90.00
_cell.angle_beta   90.00
_cell.angle_gamma   90.00
#
_symmetry.space_group_name_H-M   'P 1'
#
loop_
_entity.id
_entity.type
_entity.pdbx_description
1 polymer ?
#
loop_
_entity_poly.entity_id
_entity_poly.type
_entity_poly.pdbx_seq_one_letter_code
_entity_poly.pdbx_strand_id
1 'polypeptide(L)' 'MRRSPFLLILLFVLGAIAVGLLGLGAFPPAVTPQPVERSLPNDRFQTGR' A
#
# COMPACT_ATOMS: atom_id res chain seq x y z
N MET A 1 12.26 19.92 -31.91
CA MET A 1 11.27 19.19 -31.08
C MET A 1 10.16 20.16 -30.69
N ARG A 2 8.98 20.06 -31.32
CA ARG A 2 7.85 20.96 -31.05
C ARG A 2 7.12 20.42 -29.80
N ARG A 3 7.35 21.05 -28.65
CA ARG A 3 6.66 20.68 -27.40
C ARG A 3 5.18 21.03 -27.58
N SER A 4 4.33 20.01 -27.67
CA SER A 4 2.89 20.22 -27.79
C SER A 4 2.36 20.78 -26.47
N PRO A 5 1.61 21.90 -26.47
CA PRO A 5 0.99 22.42 -25.25
C PRO A 5 0.01 21.42 -24.63
N PHE A 6 -0.57 20.52 -25.43
CA PHE A 6 -1.39 19.43 -24.93
C PHE A 6 -0.65 18.49 -23.99
N LEU A 7 0.65 18.25 -24.21
CA LEU A 7 1.45 17.41 -23.31
C LEU A 7 1.60 18.06 -21.94
N LEU A 8 1.73 19.38 -21.87
CA LEU A 8 1.83 20.10 -20.60
C LEU A 8 0.51 20.06 -19.83
N ILE A 9 -0.61 20.24 -20.54
CA ILE A 9 -1.95 20.16 -19.95
C ILE A 9 -2.21 18.74 -19.43
N LEU A 10 -1.91 17.72 -20.21
CA LEU A 10 -2.06 16.33 -19.82
C LEU A 10 -1.22 16.00 -18.58
N LEU A 11 0.04 16.44 -18.55
CA LEU A 11 0.94 16.23 -17.43
C LEU A 11 0.40 16.92 -16.16
N PHE A 12 -0.16 18.13 -16.30
CA PHE A 12 -0.75 18.85 -15.18
C PHE A 12 -1.97 18.13 -14.61
N VAL A 13 -2.86 17.63 -15.47
CA VAL A 13 -4.04 16.85 -15.05
C VAL A 13 -3.61 15.56 -14.35
N LEU A 14 -2.65 14.82 -14.90
CA LEU A 14 -2.11 13.61 -14.27
C LEU A 14 -1.48 13.91 -12.91
N GLY A 15 -0.72 15.00 -12.81
CA GLY A 15 -0.13 15.45 -11.54
C GLY A 15 -1.18 15.79 -10.49
N ALA A 16 -2.23 16.53 -10.87
CA ALA A 16 -3.33 16.86 -9.97
C ALA A 16 -4.05 15.62 -9.44
N ILE A 17 -4.29 14.62 -10.31
CA ILE A 17 -4.89 13.33 -9.93
C ILE A 17 -3.98 12.59 -8.94
N ALA A 18 -2.68 12.50 -9.24
CA ALA A 18 -1.71 11.83 -8.36
C ALA A 18 -1.67 12.47 -6.96
N VAL A 19 -1.62 13.80 -6.88
CA VAL A 19 -1.65 14.54 -5.61
C VAL A 19 -2.96 14.29 -4.87
N GLY A 20 -4.10 14.30 -5.57
CA GLY A 20 -5.40 14.00 -4.98
C GLY A 20 -5.47 12.58 -4.40
N LEU A 21 -4.99 11.57 -5.13
CA LEU A 21 -4.94 10.18 -4.66
C LEU A 21 -4.05 10.02 -3.42
N LEU A 22 -2.91 10.72 -3.37
CA LEU A 22 -2.03 10.72 -2.21
C LEU A 22 -2.72 11.39 -0.99
N GLY A 23 -3.36 12.53 -1.18
CA GLY A 23 -4.06 13.25 -0.11
C GLY A 23 -5.27 12.49 0.45
N LEU A 24 -5.96 11.71 -0.38
CA LEU A 24 -7.07 10.84 0.04
C LEU A 24 -6.61 9.55 0.75
N GLY A 25 -5.31 9.25 0.77
CA GLY A 25 -4.83 7.98 1.32
C GLY A 25 -5.27 6.78 0.47
N ALA A 26 -5.38 6.94 -0.85
CA ALA A 26 -5.76 5.85 -1.76
C ALA A 26 -4.74 4.69 -1.78
N PHE A 27 -3.60 4.87 -1.14
CA PHE A 27 -2.57 3.85 -0.95
C PHE A 27 -2.64 3.32 0.48
N PRO A 28 -2.61 1.99 0.66
CA PRO A 28 -2.66 1.40 1.98
C PRO A 28 -1.46 1.86 2.83
N PRO A 29 -1.63 2.01 4.15
CA PRO A 29 -0.51 2.29 5.03
C PRO A 29 0.53 1.17 4.91
N ALA A 30 1.81 1.53 4.95
CA ALA A 30 2.88 0.54 5.02
C ALA A 30 2.77 -0.20 6.37
N VAL A 31 2.41 -1.49 6.33
CA VAL A 31 2.29 -2.32 7.54
C VAL A 31 3.57 -3.14 7.68
N THR A 32 4.24 -3.05 8.82
CA THR A 32 5.37 -3.94 9.14
C THR A 32 4.84 -5.36 9.32
N PRO A 33 5.36 -6.37 8.59
CA PRO A 33 4.96 -7.75 8.78
C PRO A 33 5.22 -8.16 10.24
N GLN A 34 4.17 -8.50 10.98
CA GLN A 34 4.32 -9.04 12.32
C GLN A 34 4.58 -10.54 12.25
N PRO A 35 5.59 -11.07 12.96
CA PRO A 35 5.77 -12.50 13.09
C PRO A 35 4.55 -13.09 13.81
N VAL A 36 3.77 -13.88 13.09
CA VAL A 36 2.65 -14.61 13.67
C VAL A 36 3.21 -15.83 14.38
N GLU A 37 3.18 -15.82 15.71
CA GLU A 37 3.48 -17.00 16.52
C GLU A 37 2.39 -18.05 16.29
N ARG A 38 2.66 -18.95 15.34
CA ARG A 38 1.81 -20.13 15.10
C ARG A 38 2.06 -21.12 16.23
N SER A 39 1.35 -20.96 17.34
CA SER A 39 1.26 -22.05 18.33
C SER A 39 0.60 -23.25 17.64
N LEU A 40 1.31 -24.39 17.61
CA LEU A 40 0.70 -25.62 17.14
C LEU A 40 -0.35 -26.00 18.19
N PRO A 41 -1.62 -26.24 17.81
CA PRO A 41 -2.67 -26.57 18.77
C PRO A 41 -2.30 -27.75 19.68
N ASN A 42 -1.43 -28.65 19.20
CA ASN A 42 -0.93 -29.81 19.91
C ASN A 42 -0.08 -29.48 21.15
N ASP A 43 0.48 -28.26 21.28
CA ASP A 43 1.31 -27.89 22.44
C ASP A 43 0.49 -27.66 23.71
N ARG A 44 -0.81 -27.34 23.58
CA ARG A 44 -1.72 -27.15 24.73
C ARG A 44 -2.25 -28.45 25.33
N PHE A 45 -2.16 -29.57 24.60
CA PHE A 45 -2.80 -30.84 25.01
C PHE A 45 -1.80 -31.91 25.49
N GLN A 46 -0.50 -31.60 25.59
CA GLN A 46 0.53 -32.56 26.01
C GLN A 46 0.76 -32.67 27.54
N THR A 47 0.02 -31.92 28.38
CA THR A 47 0.18 -31.93 29.85
C THR A 47 -0.48 -33.14 30.55
N GLY A 48 -0.35 -34.34 29.99
CA GLY A 48 -1.09 -35.52 30.47
C GLY A 48 -0.34 -36.85 30.36
N ARG A 49 0.96 -36.89 30.71
CA ARG A 49 1.68 -38.14 30.99
C ARG A 49 2.22 -38.13 32.41
#